data_AF-A0A5S3WFQ3-F1
#
_entry.id   AF-A0A5S3WFQ3-F1
#
_cell.length_a   1.000
_cell.length_b   1.000
_cell.length_c   1.000
_cell.angle_alpha   90.00
_cell.angle_beta   90.00
_cell.angle_gamma   90.00
#
_symmetry.space_group_name_H-M   'P 1'
#
loop_
_entity.id
_entity.type
_entity.pdbx_description
1 polymer ?
#
loop_
_entity_poly.entity_id
_entity_poly.type
_entity_poly.pdbx_seq_one_letter_code
_entity_poly.pdbx_strand_id
1 'polypeptide(L)' 'VSNSFRHGVGIRITHDGWVYNASGFAAVAIELHDGTFYRVGSNDADNLAKHISAHLPAQEQS' A
#
# COMPACT_ATOMS: atom_id res chain seq x y z
N VAL A 1 -6.15 18.32 -6.88
CA VAL A 1 -5.43 17.48 -7.87
C VAL A 1 -6.46 16.67 -8.66
N SER A 2 -6.53 16.83 -9.98
CA SER A 2 -7.49 16.15 -10.85
C SER A 2 -6.71 15.18 -11.74
N ASN A 3 -6.79 13.88 -11.43
CA ASN A 3 -6.28 12.83 -12.32
C ASN A 3 -7.45 12.22 -13.09
N SER A 4 -7.35 12.27 -14.42
CA SER A 4 -8.33 11.73 -15.36
C SER A 4 -8.45 10.20 -15.23
N PHE A 5 -9.70 9.75 -15.20
CA PHE A 5 -10.25 8.44 -14.86
C PHE A 5 -9.83 7.25 -15.75
N ARG A 6 -8.71 7.31 -16.48
CA ARG A 6 -8.41 6.34 -17.56
C ARG A 6 -7.15 5.47 -17.41
N HIS A 7 -6.28 5.66 -16.42
CA HIS A 7 -4.95 5.02 -16.46
C HIS A 7 -4.47 4.21 -15.23
N GLY A 8 -5.31 3.93 -14.23
CA GLY A 8 -4.89 2.92 -13.22
C GLY A 8 -5.33 3.11 -11.77
N VAL A 9 -6.36 3.92 -11.50
CA VAL A 9 -6.90 4.05 -10.14
C VAL A 9 -7.95 2.97 -9.92
N GLY A 10 -7.62 1.92 -9.17
CA GLY A 10 -8.56 0.85 -8.83
C GLY A 10 -8.38 0.38 -7.39
N ILE A 11 -9.45 0.50 -6.59
CA ILE A 11 -9.59 -0.26 -5.34
C ILE A 11 -10.11 -1.65 -5.73
N ARG A 12 -9.32 -2.69 -5.47
CA ARG A 12 -9.73 -4.08 -5.66
C ARG A 12 -9.79 -4.76 -4.30
N ILE A 13 -10.94 -5.37 -4.00
CA ILE A 13 -11.10 -6.28 -2.87
C ILE A 13 -10.63 -7.65 -3.35
N THR A 14 -9.69 -8.25 -2.61
CA THR A 14 -9.20 -9.61 -2.80
C THR A 14 -9.59 -10.46 -1.60
N HIS A 15 -9.51 -11.78 -1.70
CA HIS A 15 -9.82 -12.68 -0.58
C HIS A 15 -8.98 -12.39 0.67
N ASP A 16 -7.75 -11.90 0.47
CA ASP A 16 -6.76 -11.67 1.54
C ASP A 16 -6.62 -10.18 1.92
N GLY A 17 -7.51 -9.30 1.44
CA GLY A 17 -7.52 -7.89 1.82
C GLY A 17 -7.75 -6.90 0.67
N TRP A 18 -7.27 -5.67 0.84
CA TRP A 18 -7.57 -4.53 -0.02
C TRP A 18 -6.34 -4.06 -0.80
N VAL A 19 -6.48 -3.87 -2.10
CA VAL A 19 -5.45 -3.29 -2.96
C VAL A 19 -5.92 -1.97 -3.51
N TYR A 20 -5.24 -0.88 -3.14
CA TYR A 20 -5.36 0.42 -3.78
C TYR A 20 -4.18 0.60 -4.74
N ASN A 21 -4.40 0.53 -6.05
CA ASN A 21 -3.35 0.88 -7.01
C ASN A 21 -3.61 2.30 -7.54
N ALA A 22 -2.66 3.21 -7.35
CA ALA A 22 -2.69 4.55 -7.95
C ALA A 22 -1.98 4.57 -9.31
N SER A 23 -0.91 3.76 -9.44
CA SER A 23 -0.04 3.60 -10.60
C SER A 23 1.01 2.52 -10.34
N GLY A 24 1.38 1.73 -11.36
CA GLY A 24 2.52 0.82 -11.30
C GLY A 24 2.20 -0.65 -10.98
N PHE A 25 3.18 -1.53 -11.21
CA PHE A 25 3.07 -2.98 -10.96
C PHE A 25 3.57 -3.40 -9.57
N ALA A 26 4.16 -2.48 -8.81
CA ALA A 26 4.67 -2.71 -7.45
C ALA A 26 3.78 -2.03 -6.40
N ALA A 27 3.81 -2.53 -5.17
CA ALA A 27 3.01 -1.99 -4.06
C ALA A 27 3.70 -2.20 -2.71
N VAL A 28 3.44 -1.30 -1.77
CA VAL A 28 3.73 -1.52 -0.34
C VAL A 28 2.60 -2.33 0.26
N ALA A 29 2.92 -3.39 1.01
CA ALA A 29 1.94 -4.19 1.76
C ALA A 29 2.07 -3.91 3.26
N ILE A 30 0.93 -3.68 3.90
CA ILE A 30 0.78 -3.50 5.35
C ILE A 30 -0.06 -4.67 5.83
N GLU A 31 0.54 -5.54 6.63
CA GLU A 31 -0.15 -6.65 7.30
C GLU A 31 -0.77 -6.15 8.60
N LEU A 32 -2.04 -6.48 8.82
CA LEU A 32 -2.75 -6.20 10.06
C LEU A 32 -2.62 -7.37 11.03
N HIS A 33 -2.93 -7.12 12.30
CA HIS A 33 -2.88 -8.14 13.35
C HIS A 33 -3.78 -9.36 13.09
N ASP A 34 -4.84 -9.21 12.29
CA ASP A 34 -5.75 -10.29 11.92
C ASP A 34 -5.29 -11.08 10.67
N GLY A 35 -4.11 -10.78 10.13
CA GLY A 35 -3.54 -11.41 8.95
C GLY A 35 -4.08 -10.87 7.63
N THR A 36 -4.94 -9.85 7.64
CA THR A 36 -5.38 -9.17 6.42
C THR A 36 -4.36 -8.14 5.93
N PHE A 37 -4.39 -7.82 4.64
CA PHE A 37 -3.42 -6.90 4.04
C PHE A 37 -4.08 -5.64 3.45
N TYR A 38 -3.43 -4.49 3.66
CA TYR A 38 -3.60 -3.30 2.82
C TYR A 38 -2.43 -3.17 1.86
N ARG A 39 -2.70 -3.05 0.56
CA ARG A 39 -1.67 -2.82 -0.45
C ARG A 39 -1.84 -1.47 -1.13
N VAL A 40 -0.76 -0.69 -1.21
CA VAL A 40 -0.72 0.62 -1.88
C VAL A 40 0.25 0.57 -3.05
N GLY A 41 -0.29 0.54 -4.26
CA GLY A 41 0.45 0.52 -5.52
C GLY A 41 1.06 1.87 -5.84
N SER A 42 2.36 1.88 -6.13
CA SER A 42 3.13 3.07 -6.48
C SER A 42 4.25 2.71 -7.48
N ASN A 43 4.58 3.64 -8.38
CA ASN A 43 5.78 3.53 -9.21
C ASN A 43 7.08 3.67 -8.39
N ASP A 44 6.98 4.16 -7.14
CA ASP A 44 8.09 4.35 -6.21
C ASP A 44 7.83 3.61 -4.89
N ALA A 45 7.36 2.36 -4.99
CA ALA A 45 6.97 1.55 -3.84
C ALA A 45 8.10 1.37 -2.81
N ASP A 46 9.35 1.26 -3.26
CA ASP A 46 10.51 1.05 -2.38
C ASP A 46 10.81 2.28 -1.50
N ASN A 47 10.79 3.49 -2.07
CA ASN A 47 10.98 4.70 -1.26
C ASN A 47 9.78 4.99 -0.37
N LEU A 48 8.56 4.68 -0.84
CA LEU A 48 7.36 4.77 -0.01
C LEU A 48 7.48 3.86 1.21
N ALA A 49 7.91 2.60 1.04
CA ALA A 49 8.13 1.67 2.15
C ALA A 49 9.18 2.22 3.13
N LYS A 50 10.34 2.69 2.63
CA LYS A 50 11.39 3.29 3.47
C LYS A 50 10.86 4.47 4.29
N HIS A 51 10.09 5.36 3.68
CA HIS A 51 9.53 6.52 4.38
C HIS A 51 8.47 6.13 5.40
N ILE A 52 7.59 5.18 5.10
CA ILE A 52 6.64 4.65 6.07
C ILE A 52 7.41 4.07 7.26
N SER A 53 8.35 3.15 7.02
CA SER A 53 9.15 2.52 8.07
C SER A 53 9.92 3.52 8.93
N ALA A 54 10.45 4.61 8.34
CA ALA A 54 11.15 5.65 9.09
C ALA A 54 10.25 6.45 10.05
N HIS A 55 8.92 6.45 9.81
CA HIS A 55 7.94 7.16 10.64
C HIS A 55 7.12 6.22 11.53
N LEU A 56 7.34 4.91 11.44
CA LEU A 56 6.72 3.98 12.37
C LEU A 56 7.46 4.04 13.71
N PRO A 57 6.74 4.11 14.84
CA PRO A 57 7.36 3.96 16.15
C PRO A 57 8.03 2.58 16.22
N ALA A 58 9.15 2.49 16.93
CA ALA A 58 9.79 1.21 17.20
C ALA A 58 8.73 0.27 17.79
N GLN A 59 8.53 -0.89 17.16
CA GLN A 59 7.59 -1.89 17.64
C GLN A 59 8.11 -2.35 19.01
N GLU A 60 7.40 -2.01 20.09
CA GLU A 60 7.62 -2.65 21.39
C GLU A 60 7.25 -4.12 21.23
N GLN A 61 8.27 -4.97 21.06
CA GLN A 61 8.15 -6.41 21.10
C GLN A 61 7.46 -6.81 22.41
N SER A 62 6.20 -7.25 22.29
CA SER A 62 5.41 -7.84 23.37
C SER A 62 5.48 -9.36 23.30
#